data_AF-A0A662KYC2-F1
#
_entry.id   AF-A0A662KYC2-F1
#
_cell.length_a   1.000
_cell.length_b   1.000
_cell.length_c   1.000
_cell.angle_alpha   90.00
_cell.angle_beta   90.00
_cell.angle_gamma   90.00
#
_symmetry.space_group_name_H-M   'P 1'
#
loop_
_entity.id
_entity.type
_entity.pdbx_description
1 polymer ?
#
loop_
_entity_poly.entity_id
_entity_poly.type
_entity_poly.pdbx_seq_one_letter_code
_entity_poly.pdbx_strand_id
1 'polypeptide(L)' 'LMEYERRWKKAIGKKMERNYMVKEIMLSFDDKTLNMLADSLKDYKFDEFSTKGLIKALVTKHPTLLARLVPLLRA' A
#
# COMPACT_ATOMS: atom_id res chain seq x y z
N LEU A 1 -14.86 23.38 -13.32
CA LEU A 1 -13.92 22.95 -12.26
C LEU A 1 -14.47 21.79 -11.41
N MET A 2 -15.70 21.88 -10.88
CA MET A 2 -16.29 20.79 -10.05
C MET A 2 -16.37 19.43 -10.75
N GLU A 3 -16.70 19.39 -12.05
CA GLU A 3 -16.81 18.12 -12.77
C GLU A 3 -15.47 17.41 -12.93
N TYR A 4 -14.41 18.17 -13.25
CA TYR A 4 -13.04 17.66 -13.27
C TYR A 4 -12.68 17.08 -11.89
N GLU A 5 -13.00 17.82 -10.82
CA GLU A 5 -12.72 17.39 -9.45
C GLU A 5 -13.40 16.05 -9.12
N ARG A 6 -14.67 15.92 -9.47
CA ARG A 6 -15.42 14.67 -9.29
C ARG A 6 -14.81 13.52 -10.09
N ARG A 7 -14.43 13.77 -11.34
CA ARG A 7 -13.89 12.74 -12.25
C ARG A 7 -12.53 12.24 -11.78
N TRP A 8 -11.59 13.12 -11.40
CA TRP A 8 -10.27 12.66 -10.95
C TRP A 8 -10.36 11.95 -9.58
N LYS A 9 -11.16 12.45 -8.64
CA LYS A 9 -11.36 11.77 -7.34
C LYS A 9 -11.92 10.36 -7.52
N LYS A 10 -12.88 10.21 -8.44
CA LYS A 10 -13.45 8.90 -8.80
C LYS A 10 -12.42 7.98 -9.48
N ALA A 11 -11.61 8.52 -10.39
CA ALA A 11 -10.67 7.73 -11.18
C ALA A 11 -9.43 7.28 -10.40
N ILE A 12 -8.80 8.19 -9.64
CA ILE A 12 -7.50 7.96 -9.01
C ILE A 12 -7.40 8.37 -7.54
N GLY A 13 -8.41 9.03 -6.98
CA GLY A 13 -8.37 9.56 -5.61
C GLY A 13 -8.07 8.48 -4.57
N LYS A 14 -8.81 7.36 -4.60
CA LYS A 14 -8.57 6.20 -3.71
C LYS A 14 -7.15 5.63 -3.84
N LYS A 15 -6.63 5.55 -5.08
CA LYS A 15 -5.26 5.06 -5.34
C LYS A 15 -4.23 6.00 -4.71
N MET A 16 -4.42 7.31 -4.84
CA MET A 16 -3.53 8.32 -4.29
C MET A 16 -3.56 8.33 -2.77
N GLU A 17 -4.74 8.28 -2.16
CA GLU A 17 -4.92 8.20 -0.70
C GLU A 17 -4.20 6.98 -0.12
N ARG A 18 -4.44 5.78 -0.68
CA ARG A 18 -3.74 4.56 -0.26
C ARG A 18 -2.22 4.71 -0.38
N ASN A 19 -1.73 5.16 -1.54
CA ASN A 19 -0.30 5.27 -1.79
C ASN A 19 0.37 6.32 -0.88
N TYR A 20 -0.33 7.42 -0.59
CA TYR A 20 0.13 8.43 0.36
C TYR A 20 0.28 7.84 1.77
N MET A 21 -0.73 7.13 2.26
CA MET A 21 -0.69 6.50 3.58
C MET A 21 0.42 5.43 3.69
N VAL A 22 0.63 4.65 2.62
CA VAL A 22 1.74 3.69 2.55
C VAL A 22 3.08 4.40 2.68
N LYS A 23 3.28 5.50 1.93
CA LYS A 23 4.50 6.30 1.97
C LYS A 23 4.77 6.81 3.40
N GLU A 24 3.77 7.41 4.05
CA GLU A 24 3.91 7.92 5.43
C GLU A 24 4.28 6.83 6.45
N ILE A 25 3.70 5.63 6.32
CA ILE A 25 4.04 4.50 7.20
C ILE A 25 5.45 4.01 6.93
N MET A 26 5.82 3.82 5.66
CA MET A 26 7.17 3.33 5.31
C MET A 26 8.26 4.31 5.73
N LEU A 27 8.02 5.62 5.67
CA LEU A 27 8.94 6.65 6.16
C LEU A 27 9.15 6.61 7.68
N SER A 28 8.25 5.98 8.43
CA SER A 28 8.38 5.84 9.88
C SER A 28 9.20 4.63 10.33
N PHE A 29 9.59 3.75 9.40
CA PHE A 29 10.33 2.53 9.68
C PHE A 29 11.85 2.73 9.58
N ASP A 30 12.59 2.00 10.41
CA ASP A 30 14.03 1.90 10.32
C ASP A 30 14.48 0.88 9.27
N ASP A 31 15.76 0.92 8.89
CA ASP A 31 16.33 0.03 7.87
C ASP A 31 16.15 -1.44 8.23
N LYS A 32 16.22 -1.79 9.52
CA LYS A 32 16.01 -3.18 9.97
C LYS A 32 14.59 -3.65 9.65
N THR A 33 13.59 -2.82 9.90
CA THR A 33 12.20 -3.14 9.56
C THR A 33 12.00 -3.21 8.05
N LEU A 34 12.58 -2.29 7.29
CA LEU A 34 12.50 -2.29 5.82
C LEU A 34 13.13 -3.55 5.21
N ASN A 35 14.29 -3.98 5.71
CA ASN A 35 14.94 -5.22 5.27
C ASN A 35 14.08 -6.45 5.58
N MET A 36 13.50 -6.53 6.78
CA MET A 36 12.59 -7.62 7.15
C MET A 36 11.36 -7.67 6.23
N LEU A 37 10.78 -6.52 5.88
CA LEU A 37 9.66 -6.44 4.95
C LEU A 37 10.06 -6.94 3.55
N ALA A 38 11.22 -6.54 3.04
CA ALA A 38 11.74 -7.00 1.76
C ALA A 38 11.99 -8.52 1.75
N ASP A 39 12.67 -9.04 2.77
CA ASP A 39 12.96 -10.47 2.92
C ASP A 39 11.67 -11.30 2.97
N SER A 40 10.62 -10.77 3.61
CA SER A 40 9.35 -11.48 3.71
C SER A 40 8.67 -11.76 2.36
N LEU A 41 9.05 -11.03 1.31
CA LEU A 41 8.51 -11.15 -0.04
C LEU A 41 9.44 -11.86 -1.03
N LYS A 42 10.63 -12.31 -0.61
CA LYS A 42 11.65 -12.88 -1.50
C LYS A 42 11.12 -14.00 -2.41
N ASP A 43 10.28 -14.87 -1.86
CA ASP A 43 9.69 -16.01 -2.59
C ASP A 43 8.22 -15.78 -2.99
N TYR A 44 7.72 -14.54 -2.86
CA TYR A 44 6.33 -14.23 -3.16
C TYR A 44 6.10 -14.17 -4.67
N LYS A 45 5.24 -15.06 -5.17
CA LYS A 45 4.80 -15.03 -6.58
C LYS A 45 3.67 -14.02 -6.73
N PHE A 46 3.95 -12.92 -7.41
CA PHE A 46 2.94 -11.92 -7.75
C PHE A 46 2.21 -12.35 -9.02
N ASP A 47 0.89 -12.53 -8.93
CA ASP A 47 0.04 -12.73 -10.11
C ASP A 47 0.06 -11.48 -11.02
N GLU A 48 0.12 -10.30 -10.42
CA GLU A 48 0.29 -9.01 -11.10
C GLU A 48 1.26 -8.13 -10.30
N PHE A 49 2.36 -7.72 -10.93
CA PHE A 49 3.32 -6.82 -10.32
C PHE A 49 2.80 -5.37 -10.33
N SER A 50 2.12 -4.99 -9.27
CA SER A 50 1.58 -3.64 -9.07
C SER A 50 1.82 -3.15 -7.64
N THR A 51 1.79 -1.83 -7.42
CA THR A 51 1.89 -1.25 -6.07
C THR A 51 0.82 -1.81 -5.13
N LYS A 52 -0.41 -2.00 -5.63
CA LYS A 52 -1.51 -2.57 -4.84
C LYS A 52 -1.23 -4.03 -4.47
N GLY A 53 -0.72 -4.82 -5.43
CA GLY A 53 -0.33 -6.21 -5.20
C GLY A 53 0.78 -6.33 -4.15
N LEU A 54 1.82 -5.49 -4.26
CA LEU A 54 2.91 -5.40 -3.28
C LEU A 54 2.40 -5.08 -1.87
N ILE A 55 1.58 -4.03 -1.73
CA ILE A 55 1.02 -3.64 -0.42
C ILE A 55 0.14 -4.76 0.14
N LYS A 56 -0.68 -5.41 -0.70
CA LYS A 56 -1.54 -6.52 -0.27
C LYS A 56 -0.70 -7.69 0.26
N ALA A 57 0.39 -8.05 -0.41
CA ALA A 57 1.28 -9.12 0.03
C ALA A 57 1.93 -8.78 1.39
N LEU A 58 2.42 -7.55 1.54
CA LEU A 58 3.00 -7.07 2.81
C LEU A 58 1.99 -7.09 3.96
N VAL A 59 0.78 -6.54 3.76
CA VAL A 59 -0.27 -6.50 4.79
C VAL A 59 -0.73 -7.92 5.17
N THR A 60 -0.76 -8.84 4.21
CA THR A 60 -1.14 -10.24 4.48
C THR A 60 -0.10 -10.95 5.35
N LYS A 61 1.20 -10.68 5.15
CA LYS A 61 2.29 -11.27 5.94
C LYS A 61 2.51 -10.57 7.28
N HIS A 62 2.29 -9.25 7.35
CA HIS A 62 2.54 -8.42 8.54
C HIS A 62 1.33 -7.55 8.92
N PRO A 63 0.17 -8.15 9.27
CA PRO A 63 -1.08 -7.43 9.46
C PRO A 63 -1.07 -6.48 10.67
N THR A 64 -0.30 -6.79 11.71
CA THR A 64 -0.17 -5.94 12.90
C THR A 64 0.67 -4.68 12.62
N LEU A 65 1.82 -4.86 11.96
CA LEU A 65 2.74 -3.77 11.60
C LEU A 65 2.09 -2.80 10.60
N LEU A 66 1.22 -3.30 9.73
CA LEU A 66 0.57 -2.52 8.66
C LEU A 66 -0.95 -2.37 8.88
N ALA A 67 -1.43 -2.44 10.11
CA ALA A 67 -2.86 -2.41 10.44
C ALA A 67 -3.60 -1.21 9.85
N ARG A 68 -2.95 -0.03 9.80
CA ARG A 68 -3.50 1.20 9.21
C ARG A 68 -3.80 1.09 7.71
N LEU A 69 -3.17 0.14 6.99
CA LEU A 69 -3.37 -0.07 5.56
C LEU A 69 -4.50 -1.06 5.24
N VAL A 70 -4.90 -1.91 6.20
CA VAL A 70 -5.97 -2.90 6.03
C VAL A 70 -7.27 -2.29 5.48
N PRO A 71 -7.83 -1.19 6.03
CA PRO A 71 -9.08 -0.62 5.50
C PRO A 71 -8.92 -0.09 4.07
N LEU A 72 -7.74 0.39 3.69
CA LEU A 72 -7.45 0.98 2.38
C LEU A 72 -7.27 -0.06 1.26
N LEU A 73 -7.16 -1.35 1.61
CA LEU A 73 -7.05 -2.46 0.66
C LEU A 73 -8.40 -3.10 0.31
N ARG A 74 -9.42 -2.92 1.16
CA ARG A 74 -10.77 -3.47 0.97
C ARG A 74 -11.67 -2.59 0.09
N ALA A 75 -11.25 -1.34 -0.16
CA ALA A 75 -12.03 -0.29 -0.81
C ALA A 75 -11.82 -0.16 -2.33
#